data_AF-A0A5D0X0E7-F1
#
_entry.id   AF-A0A5D0X0E7-F1
#
_cell.length_a   1.000
_cell.length_b   1.000
_cell.length_c   1.000
_cell.angle_alpha   90.00
_cell.angle_beta   90.00
_cell.angle_gamma   90.00
#
_symmetry.space_group_name_H-M   'P 1'
#
loop_
_entity.id
_entity.type
_entity.pdbx_description
1 polymer ?
#
loop_
_entity_poly.entity_id
_entity_poly.type
_entity_poly.pdbx_seq_one_letter_code
_entity_poly.pdbx_strand_id
1 'polypeptide(L)'
;MEGDWHRGTSRVRLRDVTIAVLVVFCLGVINFAAHKAVLESGHPMLAQVPWLLKPLGGRASLLVEFVMLLGALLMVSAGSQGWALLYLVYSLVNGVAAWLIVTERL
;
A
#
# COMPACT_ATOMS: atom_id res chain seq x y z
N MET A 1 26.69 -4.59 39.82
CA MET A 1 27.01 -4.90 38.42
C MET A 1 25.71 -4.68 37.68
N GLU A 2 25.34 -3.42 37.45
CA GLU A 2 23.99 -3.06 37.01
C GLU A 2 24.13 -1.98 35.94
N GLY A 3 23.55 -2.19 34.75
CA GLY A 3 23.35 -1.06 33.85
C GLY A 3 23.24 -1.29 32.34
N ASP A 4 23.02 -2.50 31.81
CA ASP A 4 22.98 -2.68 30.34
C ASP A 4 21.71 -3.28 29.72
N TRP A 5 20.66 -3.50 30.52
CA TRP A 5 19.43 -4.16 30.06
C TRP A 5 18.50 -3.29 29.21
N HIS A 6 18.65 -1.96 29.23
CA HIS A 6 17.77 -1.03 28.49
C HIS A 6 18.24 -0.70 27.06
N ARG A 7 19.50 -1.01 26.69
CA ARG A 7 20.04 -0.71 25.36
C ARG A 7 19.68 -1.74 24.29
N GLY A 8 19.44 -3.00 24.68
CA GLY A 8 19.11 -4.07 23.74
C GLY A 8 17.70 -3.95 23.15
N THR A 9 16.72 -3.58 23.98
CA THR A 9 15.31 -3.51 23.61
C THR A 9 14.97 -2.36 22.67
N SER A 10 15.67 -1.22 22.76
CA SER A 10 15.46 -0.09 21.85
C SER A 10 15.99 -0.37 20.45
N ARG A 11 17.15 -1.01 20.34
CA ARG A 11 17.75 -1.34 19.04
C ARG A 11 16.93 -2.37 18.26
N VAL A 12 16.39 -3.39 18.95
CA VAL A 12 15.51 -4.40 18.34
C VAL A 12 14.22 -3.75 17.84
N ARG A 13 13.55 -2.94 18.67
CA ARG A 13 12.31 -2.25 18.27
C ARG A 13 12.50 -1.34 17.06
N LEU A 14 13.58 -0.56 17.02
CA LEU A 14 13.88 0.31 15.89
C LEU A 14 14.11 -0.49 14.61
N ARG A 15 14.86 -1.59 14.69
CA ARG A 15 15.07 -2.49 13.55
C ARG A 15 13.76 -3.06 13.03
N ASP A 16 12.87 -3.51 13.90
CA ASP A 16 11.60 -4.11 13.51
C ASP A 16 10.67 -3.08 12.85
N VAL A 17 10.64 -1.84 13.37
CA VAL A 17 9.92 -0.72 12.74
C VAL A 17 10.50 -0.40 11.37
N THR A 18 11.83 -0.33 11.23
CA THR A 18 12.47 -0.08 9.93
C THR A 18 12.12 -1.15 8.91
N ILE A 19 12.20 -2.43 9.28
CA ILE A 19 11.84 -3.53 8.37
C ILE A 19 10.37 -3.44 7.96
N ALA A 20 9.46 -3.20 8.92
CA ALA A 20 8.04 -3.06 8.62
C ALA A 20 7.76 -1.89 7.67
N VAL A 21 8.38 -0.73 7.89
CA VAL A 21 8.29 0.44 7.00
C VAL A 21 8.78 0.10 5.59
N LEU A 22 9.93 -0.57 5.46
CA LEU A 22 10.47 -0.97 4.16
C LEU A 22 9.52 -1.92 3.42
N VAL A 23 8.97 -2.92 4.12
CA VAL A 23 8.01 -3.86 3.54
C VAL A 23 6.76 -3.14 3.05
N VAL A 24 6.16 -2.29 3.88
CA VAL A 24 4.95 -1.52 3.54
C VAL A 24 5.22 -0.59 2.35
N PHE A 25 6.39 0.06 2.32
CA PHE A 25 6.80 0.90 1.20
C PHE A 25 6.92 0.10 -0.11
N CYS A 26 7.59 -1.05 -0.09
CA CYS A 26 7.71 -1.92 -1.27
C CYS A 26 6.35 -2.42 -1.77
N LEU A 27 5.45 -2.82 -0.86
CA LEU A 27 4.08 -3.18 -1.20
C LEU A 27 3.34 -2.03 -1.87
N GLY A 28 3.52 -0.80 -1.36
CA GLY A 28 2.98 0.40 -1.97
C GLY A 28 3.47 0.60 -3.39
N VAL A 29 4.78 0.51 -3.64
CA VAL A 29 5.35 0.62 -5.00
C VAL A 29 4.73 -0.40 -5.96
N ILE A 30 4.60 -1.66 -5.52
CA ILE A 30 3.97 -2.71 -6.33
C ILE A 30 2.50 -2.37 -6.61
N ASN A 31 1.75 -1.92 -5.61
CA ASN A 31 0.34 -1.62 -5.77
C ASN A 31 0.10 -0.39 -6.67
N PHE A 32 0.95 0.62 -6.57
CA PHE A 32 0.98 1.76 -7.49
C PHE A 32 1.27 1.32 -8.93
N ALA A 33 2.24 0.43 -9.12
CA ALA A 33 2.56 -0.11 -10.44
C ALA A 33 1.38 -0.91 -11.02
N ALA A 34 0.72 -1.74 -10.19
CA ALA A 34 -0.47 -2.48 -10.59
C ALA A 34 -1.64 -1.56 -10.97
N HIS A 35 -1.94 -0.56 -10.14
CA HIS A 35 -2.98 0.44 -10.45
C HIS A 35 -2.65 1.23 -11.72
N LYS A 36 -1.39 1.62 -11.92
CA LYS A 36 -0.95 2.28 -13.16
C LYS A 36 -1.11 1.37 -14.37
N ALA A 37 -0.73 0.09 -14.24
CA ALA A 37 -0.87 -0.89 -15.32
C ALA A 37 -2.35 -1.11 -15.70
N VAL A 38 -3.25 -1.20 -14.72
CA VAL A 38 -4.71 -1.26 -14.94
C VAL A 38 -5.23 0.01 -15.62
N LEU A 39 -4.68 1.17 -15.26
CA LEU A 39 -5.09 2.45 -15.84
C LEU A 39 -4.62 2.59 -17.30
N GLU A 40 -3.39 2.15 -17.59
CA GLU A 40 -2.78 2.19 -18.91
C GLU A 40 -3.30 1.10 -19.84
N SER A 41 -3.80 -0.03 -19.32
CA SER A 41 -4.37 -1.10 -20.14
C SER A 41 -5.72 -0.72 -20.79
N GLY A 42 -6.31 0.43 -20.44
CA GLY A 42 -7.38 1.05 -21.23
C GLY A 42 -8.67 0.23 -21.33
N HIS A 43 -8.89 -0.70 -20.40
CA HIS A 43 -9.98 -1.67 -20.46
C HIS A 43 -11.36 -0.96 -20.45
N PRO A 44 -12.37 -1.44 -21.22
CA PRO A 44 -13.69 -0.81 -21.36
C PRO A 44 -14.45 -0.53 -20.04
N MET A 45 -14.05 -1.15 -18.93
CA MET A 45 -14.59 -0.85 -17.60
C MET A 45 -14.26 0.57 -17.11
N LEU A 46 -13.17 1.21 -17.59
CA LEU A 46 -12.89 2.62 -17.32
C LEU A 46 -13.85 3.56 -18.07
N ALA A 47 -14.53 3.07 -19.10
CA ALA A 47 -15.57 3.83 -19.81
C ALA A 47 -16.90 3.89 -19.03
N GLN A 48 -17.10 3.04 -18.01
CA GLN A 48 -18.28 3.04 -17.14
C GLN A 48 -18.12 3.93 -15.89
N VAL A 49 -16.98 4.61 -15.74
CA VAL A 49 -16.73 5.48 -14.59
C VAL A 49 -17.71 6.68 -14.65
N PRO A 50 -18.43 7.00 -13.56
CA PRO A 50 -19.41 8.08 -13.53
C PRO A 50 -18.82 9.38 -14.07
N TRP A 51 -19.62 10.14 -14.84
CA TRP A 51 -19.19 11.38 -15.51
C TRP A 51 -18.55 12.42 -14.56
N LEU A 52 -18.89 12.36 -13.27
CA LEU A 52 -18.30 13.20 -12.22
C LEU A 52 -16.82 12.88 -11.93
N LEU A 53 -16.38 11.64 -12.18
CA LEU A 53 -15.01 11.16 -11.98
C LEU A 53 -14.22 11.05 -13.30
N LYS A 54 -14.83 11.34 -14.46
CA LYS A 54 -14.14 11.44 -15.76
C LYS A 54 -12.94 12.40 -15.77
N PRO A 55 -12.97 13.60 -15.16
CA PRO A 55 -11.79 14.49 -15.17
C PRO A 55 -10.62 13.93 -14.35
N LEU A 56 -10.89 13.05 -13.37
CA LEU A 56 -9.87 12.34 -12.59
C LEU A 56 -9.39 11.07 -13.29
N GLY A 57 -10.05 10.62 -14.37
CA GLY A 57 -9.53 9.64 -15.34
C GLY A 57 -8.95 8.37 -14.72
N GLY A 58 -9.57 7.86 -13.66
CA GLY A 58 -9.09 6.72 -12.86
C GLY A 58 -7.78 6.94 -12.07
N ARG A 59 -7.14 8.11 -12.16
CA ARG A 59 -6.03 8.54 -11.29
C ARG A 59 -6.46 8.77 -9.84
N ALA A 60 -7.76 8.90 -9.57
CA ALA A 60 -8.30 8.92 -8.21
C ALA A 60 -7.90 7.66 -7.42
N SER A 61 -7.79 6.51 -8.08
CA SER A 61 -7.31 5.28 -7.44
C SER A 61 -5.87 5.41 -6.92
N LEU A 62 -4.99 6.07 -7.69
CA LEU A 62 -3.61 6.35 -7.28
C LEU A 62 -3.55 7.34 -6.10
N LEU A 63 -4.47 8.30 -6.02
CA LEU A 63 -4.54 9.22 -4.89
C LEU A 63 -5.00 8.50 -3.61
N VAL A 64 -6.03 7.64 -3.72
CA VAL A 64 -6.48 6.80 -2.61
C VAL A 64 -5.35 5.89 -2.15
N GLU A 65 -4.65 5.28 -3.10
CA GLU A 65 -3.50 4.43 -2.82
C GLU A 65 -2.40 5.21 -2.09
N PHE A 66 -2.12 6.45 -2.51
CA PHE A 66 -1.15 7.32 -1.86
C PHE A 66 -1.52 7.58 -0.40
N VAL A 67 -2.77 7.95 -0.15
CA VAL A 67 -3.26 8.29 1.20
C VAL A 67 -3.23 7.05 2.11
N MET A 68 -3.63 5.89 1.59
CA MET A 68 -3.57 4.62 2.32
C MET A 68 -2.13 4.23 2.68
N LEU A 69 -1.21 4.30 1.71
CA LEU A 69 0.21 4.03 1.94
C LEU A 69 0.83 5.00 2.95
N LEU A 70 0.58 6.29 2.77
CA LEU A 70 1.10 7.34 3.66
C LEU A 70 0.60 7.13 5.09
N GLY A 71 -0.70 6.87 5.25
CA GLY A 71 -1.29 6.56 6.56
C GLY A 71 -0.66 5.34 7.21
N ALA A 72 -0.48 4.25 6.46
CA ALA A 72 0.16 3.04 6.97
C ALA A 72 1.62 3.30 7.40
N LEU A 73 2.40 4.00 6.59
CA LEU A 73 3.80 4.34 6.91
C LEU A 73 3.90 5.23 8.17
N LEU A 74 3.03 6.23 8.31
CA LEU A 74 2.97 7.07 9.50
C LEU A 74 2.65 6.25 10.75
N MET A 75 1.64 5.39 10.68
CA MET A 75 1.24 4.57 11.83
C MET A 75 2.27 3.51 12.22
N VAL A 76 2.92 2.88 11.24
CA VAL A 76 3.98 1.90 11.48
C VAL A 76 5.22 2.58 12.06
N SER A 77 5.60 3.76 11.56
CA SER A 77 6.72 4.54 12.11
C SER A 77 6.45 5.05 13.53
N ALA A 78 5.18 5.30 13.89
CA ALA A 78 4.74 5.57 15.26
C ALA A 78 4.73 4.31 16.16
N GLY A 79 5.10 3.13 15.64
CA GLY A 79 5.22 1.87 16.38
C GLY A 79 3.99 0.96 16.32
N SER A 80 2.96 1.31 15.55
CA SER A 80 1.74 0.51 15.41
C SER A 80 1.86 -0.53 14.30
N GLN A 81 2.43 -1.70 14.63
CA GLN A 81 2.69 -2.77 13.65
C GLN A 81 1.43 -3.36 13.00
N GLY A 82 0.25 -3.24 13.64
CA GLY A 82 -1.02 -3.72 13.07
C GLY A 82 -1.35 -3.10 11.71
N TRP A 83 -0.89 -1.86 11.46
CA TRP A 83 -1.08 -1.18 10.18
C TRP A 83 -0.26 -1.78 9.05
N ALA A 84 0.90 -2.37 9.35
CA ALA A 84 1.69 -3.09 8.34
C ALA A 84 0.94 -4.33 7.85
N LEU A 85 0.31 -5.08 8.77
CA LEU A 85 -0.50 -6.24 8.42
C LEU A 85 -1.77 -5.84 7.67
N LEU A 86 -2.45 -4.78 8.11
CA LEU A 86 -3.63 -4.24 7.42
C LEU A 86 -3.29 -3.85 5.97
N TYR A 87 -2.19 -3.13 5.78
CA TYR A 87 -1.74 -2.72 4.46
C TYR A 87 -1.32 -3.90 3.60
N LEU A 88 -0.67 -4.93 4.16
CA LEU A 88 -0.36 -6.17 3.46
C LEU A 88 -1.62 -6.86 2.92
N VAL A 89 -2.64 -7.05 3.76
CA VAL A 89 -3.90 -7.68 3.34
C VAL A 89 -4.59 -6.84 2.26
N TYR A 90 -4.61 -5.52 2.44
CA TYR A 90 -5.14 -4.59 1.45
C TYR A 90 -4.42 -4.70 0.09
N SER A 91 -3.09 -4.71 0.08
CA SER A 91 -2.29 -4.87 -1.15
C SER A 91 -2.53 -6.21 -1.84
N LEU A 92 -2.73 -7.30 -1.09
CA LEU A 92 -3.06 -8.60 -1.68
C LEU A 92 -4.41 -8.57 -2.39
N VAL A 93 -5.44 -7.99 -1.74
CA VAL A 93 -6.78 -7.86 -2.34
C VAL A 93 -6.73 -7.00 -3.59
N ASN A 94 -6.04 -5.85 -3.54
CA ASN A 94 -5.88 -4.97 -4.71
C ASN A 94 -5.09 -5.63 -5.83
N GLY A 95 -4.03 -6.39 -5.50
CA GLY A 95 -3.25 -7.14 -6.48
C GLY A 95 -4.10 -8.20 -7.20
N VAL A 96 -4.94 -8.93 -6.46
CA VAL A 96 -5.89 -9.90 -7.04
C VAL A 96 -6.91 -9.18 -7.92
N ALA A 97 -7.48 -8.07 -7.47
CA ALA A 97 -8.42 -7.29 -8.27
C ALA A 97 -7.78 -6.78 -9.57
N ALA A 98 -6.58 -6.20 -9.49
CA ALA A 98 -5.82 -5.74 -10.65
C ALA A 98 -5.52 -6.88 -11.63
N TRP A 99 -5.11 -8.05 -11.12
CA TRP A 99 -4.85 -9.22 -11.96
C TRP A 99 -6.10 -9.71 -12.69
N LEU A 100 -7.25 -9.77 -12.02
CA LEU A 100 -8.51 -10.17 -12.65
C LEU A 100 -8.92 -9.21 -13.77
N ILE A 101 -8.76 -7.90 -13.56
CA ILE A 101 -9.05 -6.87 -14.56
C ILE A 101 -8.09 -6.96 -15.75
N VAL A 102 -6.79 -7.13 -15.51
CA VAL A 102 -5.79 -7.20 -16.58
C VAL A 102 -5.91 -8.49 -17.40
N THR A 103 -6.36 -9.59 -16.79
CA THR A 103 -6.53 -10.88 -17.48
C THR A 103 -7.88 -11.03 -18.19
N GLU A 104 -8.70 -9.97 -18.22
CA GLU A 104 -10.05 -9.95 -18.80
C GLU A 104 -10.96 -11.07 -18.27
N ARG A 105 -10.65 -11.57 -17.05
CA ARG A 105 -11.51 -12.54 -16.35
C ARG A 105 -12.74 -11.86 -15.76
N LEU A 106 -12.76 -10.53 -15.76
CA LEU A 106 -13.81 -9.58 -15.39
C LEU A 106 -13.77 -8.39 -16.36
#